data_AF-A0A259YBJ0-F1
#
_entry.id   AF-A0A259YBJ0-F1
#
_cell.length_a   1.000
_cell.length_b   1.000
_cell.length_c   1.000
_cell.angle_alpha   90.00
_cell.angle_beta   90.00
_cell.angle_gamma   90.00
#
_symmetry.space_group_name_H-M   'P 1'
#
loop_
_entity.id
_entity.type
_entity.pdbx_description
1 polymer ?
#
loop_
_entity_poly.entity_id
_entity_poly.type
_entity_poly.pdbx_seq_one_letter_code
_entity_poly.pdbx_strand_id
1 'polypeptide(L)'
;MTDQPKQVGGGRASFGEFAPKLAELTDDVLFADVWNRTELAARDRSLLTVAVLTAGGDTEQLGFHLGRAVENGLTQNELIEAITHVMMYAGWPKGMAAMGVAKELFDGDAAQ
;
A
#
# COMPACT_ATOMS: atom_id res chain seq x y z
N MET A 1 -11.28 1.44 -17.95
CA MET A 1 -10.67 0.36 -17.14
C MET A 1 -11.79 -0.30 -16.37
N THR A 2 -12.29 -1.45 -16.82
CA THR A 2 -13.61 -1.97 -16.39
C THR A 2 -13.56 -3.26 -15.55
N ASP A 3 -12.38 -3.74 -15.15
CA ASP A 3 -12.25 -4.86 -14.21
C ASP A 3 -11.06 -4.62 -13.27
N GLN A 4 -11.28 -3.90 -12.18
CA GLN A 4 -10.33 -3.85 -11.06
C GLN A 4 -10.98 -4.44 -9.81
N PRO A 5 -10.21 -5.11 -8.93
CA PRO A 5 -10.75 -5.60 -7.66
C PRO A 5 -11.37 -4.45 -6.87
N LYS A 6 -12.57 -4.68 -6.31
CA LYS A 6 -13.20 -3.70 -5.42
C LYS A 6 -12.33 -3.54 -4.18
N GLN A 7 -11.91 -2.32 -3.91
CA GLN A 7 -11.09 -2.00 -2.76
C GLN A 7 -11.97 -1.93 -1.51
N VAL A 8 -11.57 -2.67 -0.47
CA VAL A 8 -12.29 -2.73 0.83
C VAL A 8 -11.33 -2.39 1.96
N GLY A 9 -11.82 -1.62 2.92
CA GLY A 9 -11.10 -1.22 4.14
C GLY A 9 -11.35 -2.16 5.31
N GLY A 10 -10.59 -1.97 6.39
CA GLY A 10 -10.71 -2.74 7.64
C GLY A 10 -10.99 -1.87 8.86
N GLY A 11 -11.35 -0.60 8.68
CA GLY A 11 -11.47 0.39 9.73
C GLY A 11 -12.45 -0.02 10.82
N ARG A 12 -13.66 -0.46 10.45
CA ARG A 12 -14.66 -0.93 11.43
C ARG A 12 -14.25 -2.21 12.15
N ALA A 13 -13.57 -3.12 11.46
CA ALA A 13 -13.08 -4.36 12.07
C ALA A 13 -11.97 -4.08 13.10
N SER A 14 -11.07 -3.15 12.82
CA SER A 14 -9.93 -2.84 13.69
C SER A 14 -10.25 -1.85 14.81
N PHE A 15 -11.07 -0.84 14.54
CA PHE A 15 -11.24 0.31 15.44
C PHE A 15 -12.70 0.71 15.69
N GLY A 16 -13.68 -0.10 15.27
CA GLY A 16 -15.10 0.27 15.34
C GLY A 16 -15.60 0.65 16.75
N GLU A 17 -15.18 -0.09 17.77
CA GLU A 17 -15.58 0.18 19.16
C GLU A 17 -14.78 1.31 19.81
N PHE A 18 -13.48 1.42 19.48
CA PHE A 18 -12.56 2.37 20.12
C PHE A 18 -12.60 3.76 19.48
N ALA A 19 -12.64 3.83 18.15
CA ALA A 19 -12.59 5.06 17.37
C ALA A 19 -13.59 4.99 16.19
N PRO A 20 -14.90 5.02 16.45
CA PRO A 20 -15.93 4.76 15.45
C PRO A 20 -15.89 5.70 14.24
N LYS A 21 -15.56 6.98 14.45
CA LYS A 21 -15.46 7.93 13.33
C LYS A 21 -14.25 7.68 12.45
N LEU A 22 -13.12 7.27 13.02
CA LEU A 22 -11.94 6.87 12.24
C LEU A 22 -12.27 5.64 11.40
N ALA A 23 -12.88 4.63 12.02
CA ALA A 23 -13.33 3.42 11.34
C ALA A 23 -14.27 3.72 10.16
N GLU A 24 -15.26 4.59 10.37
CA GLU A 24 -16.17 5.05 9.31
C GLU A 24 -15.44 5.75 8.17
N LEU A 25 -14.53 6.69 8.46
CA LEU A 25 -13.78 7.42 7.44
C LEU A 25 -12.87 6.49 6.62
N THR A 26 -12.21 5.54 7.27
CA THR A 26 -11.38 4.53 6.59
C THR A 26 -12.21 3.69 5.63
N ASP A 27 -13.37 3.21 6.05
CA ASP A 27 -14.15 2.30 5.22
C ASP A 27 -14.96 3.03 4.15
N ASP A 28 -15.66 4.11 4.51
CA ASP A 28 -16.63 4.75 3.63
C ASP A 28 -15.98 5.78 2.69
N VAL A 29 -15.06 6.59 3.20
CA VAL A 29 -14.43 7.65 2.40
C VAL A 29 -13.20 7.12 1.69
N LEU A 30 -12.28 6.49 2.43
CA LEU A 30 -11.02 6.06 1.84
C LEU A 30 -11.25 4.85 0.92
N PHE A 31 -11.69 3.71 1.46
CA PHE A 31 -11.73 2.47 0.69
C PHE A 31 -12.99 2.32 -0.17
N ALA A 32 -14.18 2.73 0.27
CA ALA A 32 -15.39 2.60 -0.54
C ALA A 32 -15.53 3.67 -1.64
N ASP A 33 -14.93 4.86 -1.48
CA ASP A 33 -14.91 5.93 -2.49
C ASP A 33 -13.52 6.10 -3.13
N VAL A 34 -12.58 6.79 -2.46
CA VAL A 34 -11.33 7.27 -3.09
C VAL A 34 -10.53 6.18 -3.80
N TRP A 35 -10.40 4.99 -3.19
CA TRP A 35 -9.68 3.85 -3.78
C TRP A 35 -10.43 3.16 -4.93
N ASN A 36 -11.75 3.33 -5.03
CA ASN A 36 -12.59 2.73 -6.08
C ASN A 36 -12.91 3.68 -7.24
N ARG A 37 -12.48 4.94 -7.18
CA ARG A 37 -12.60 5.91 -8.28
C ARG A 37 -11.89 5.42 -9.55
N THR A 38 -12.56 5.52 -10.70
CA THR A 38 -12.19 4.85 -11.95
C THR A 38 -11.17 5.60 -12.81
N GLU A 39 -10.85 6.85 -12.50
CA GLU A 39 -9.93 7.65 -13.32
C GLU A 39 -8.46 7.26 -13.14
N LEU A 40 -8.14 6.53 -12.07
CA LEU A 40 -6.81 5.95 -11.84
C LEU A 40 -6.98 4.52 -11.33
N ALA A 41 -6.33 3.57 -11.99
CA ALA A 41 -6.43 2.16 -11.66
C ALA A 41 -5.92 1.86 -10.25
N ALA A 42 -6.50 0.85 -9.60
CA ALA A 42 -6.09 0.37 -8.28
C ALA A 42 -4.59 -0.01 -8.26
N ARG A 43 -4.09 -0.59 -9.35
CA ARG A 43 -2.66 -0.84 -9.57
C ARG A 43 -1.82 0.43 -9.36
N ASP A 44 -2.16 1.50 -10.07
CA ASP A 44 -1.37 2.73 -10.05
C ASP A 44 -1.56 3.50 -8.73
N ARG A 45 -2.75 3.43 -8.12
CA ARG A 45 -2.98 3.95 -6.75
C ARG A 45 -2.10 3.24 -5.72
N SER A 46 -1.98 1.92 -5.81
CA SER A 46 -1.08 1.16 -4.94
C SER A 46 0.38 1.57 -5.15
N LEU A 47 0.83 1.71 -6.40
CA LEU A 47 2.20 2.17 -6.70
C LEU A 47 2.48 3.54 -6.06
N LEU A 48 1.58 4.51 -6.24
CA LEU A 48 1.71 5.84 -5.65
C LEU A 48 1.72 5.80 -4.13
N THR A 49 0.86 4.97 -3.53
CA THR A 49 0.80 4.84 -2.06
C THR A 49 2.11 4.26 -1.51
N VAL A 50 2.64 3.21 -2.12
CA VAL A 50 3.95 2.63 -1.75
C VAL A 50 5.08 3.66 -1.88
N ALA A 51 5.07 4.44 -2.96
CA ALA A 51 6.07 5.49 -3.17
C ALA A 51 5.99 6.59 -2.09
N VAL A 52 4.79 7.04 -1.74
CA VAL A 52 4.58 8.07 -0.70
C VAL A 52 4.97 7.55 0.67
N LEU A 53 4.58 6.33 1.06
CA LEU A 53 4.95 5.73 2.34
C LEU A 53 6.47 5.53 2.45
N THR A 54 7.11 5.10 1.36
CA THR A 54 8.58 5.00 1.28
C THR A 54 9.22 6.37 1.45
N ALA A 55 8.72 7.40 0.77
CA ALA A 55 9.25 8.75 0.87
C ALA A 55 9.02 9.39 2.26
N GLY A 56 7.91 9.04 2.92
CA GLY A 56 7.59 9.44 4.30
C GLY A 56 8.48 8.74 5.32
N GLY A 57 8.84 7.49 5.07
CA GLY A 57 9.46 6.59 6.06
C GLY A 57 8.41 5.85 6.91
N ASP A 58 7.18 5.73 6.42
CA ASP A 58 6.03 5.18 7.14
C ASP A 58 5.97 3.65 7.01
N THR A 59 7.03 2.97 7.47
CA THR A 59 7.23 1.53 7.26
C THR A 59 6.16 0.67 7.93
N GLU A 60 5.53 1.14 9.00
CA GLU A 60 4.45 0.44 9.71
C GLU A 60 3.21 0.20 8.83
N GLN A 61 2.96 1.07 7.84
CA GLN A 61 1.86 0.91 6.89
C GLN A 61 2.31 0.25 5.58
N LEU A 62 3.61 0.24 5.31
CA LEU A 62 4.16 -0.17 4.02
C LEU A 62 3.89 -1.64 3.71
N GLY A 63 4.01 -2.54 4.69
CA GLY A 63 3.79 -3.98 4.49
C GLY A 63 2.38 -4.30 3.96
N PHE A 64 1.35 -3.72 4.57
CA PHE A 64 -0.04 -3.86 4.10
C PHE A 64 -0.22 -3.35 2.67
N HIS A 65 0.35 -2.18 2.36
CA HIS A 65 0.21 -1.59 1.03
C HIS A 65 1.04 -2.28 -0.05
N LEU A 66 2.16 -2.94 0.29
CA LEU A 66 2.91 -3.79 -0.63
C LEU A 66 2.13 -5.05 -1.00
N GLY A 67 1.51 -5.74 -0.03
CA GLY A 67 0.64 -6.89 -0.30
C GLY A 67 -0.54 -6.50 -1.20
N ARG A 68 -1.23 -5.41 -0.84
CA ARG A 68 -2.32 -4.86 -1.66
C ARG A 68 -1.87 -4.42 -3.06
N ALA A 69 -0.63 -3.94 -3.22
CA ALA A 69 -0.08 -3.61 -4.52
C ALA A 69 0.05 -4.84 -5.42
N VAL A 70 0.50 -5.96 -4.85
CA VAL A 70 0.58 -7.25 -5.56
C VAL A 70 -0.81 -7.75 -5.95
N GLU A 71 -1.77 -7.74 -5.03
CA GLU A 71 -3.18 -8.10 -5.32
C GLU A 71 -3.78 -7.24 -6.44
N ASN A 72 -3.39 -5.97 -6.53
CA ASN A 72 -3.82 -5.04 -7.57
C ASN A 72 -3.02 -5.17 -8.88
N GLY A 73 -2.08 -6.12 -8.97
CA GLY A 73 -1.38 -6.49 -10.21
C GLY A 73 0.00 -5.86 -10.42
N LEU A 74 0.62 -5.30 -9.37
CA LEU A 74 2.06 -4.97 -9.42
C LEU A 74 2.89 -6.22 -9.16
N THR A 75 3.99 -6.37 -9.89
CA THR A 75 4.98 -7.40 -9.61
C THR A 75 5.91 -6.97 -8.48
N GLN A 76 6.51 -7.94 -7.78
CA GLN A 76 7.54 -7.65 -6.77
C GLN A 76 8.71 -6.83 -7.35
N ASN A 77 9.13 -7.14 -8.59
CA ASN A 77 10.18 -6.39 -9.27
C ASN A 77 9.82 -4.91 -9.48
N GLU A 78 8.58 -4.62 -9.91
CA GLU A 78 8.13 -3.22 -10.06
C GLU A 78 8.12 -2.47 -8.73
N LEU A 79 7.78 -3.15 -7.62
CA LEU A 79 7.78 -2.55 -6.27
C LEU A 79 9.21 -2.31 -5.77
N ILE A 80 10.13 -3.25 -6.00
CA ILE A 80 11.56 -3.11 -5.68
C ILE A 80 12.17 -1.93 -6.45
N GLU A 81 11.87 -1.82 -7.75
CA GLU A 81 12.33 -0.69 -8.57
C GLU A 81 11.72 0.64 -8.11
N ALA A 82 10.44 0.67 -7.76
CA ALA A 82 9.80 1.87 -7.23
C ALA A 82 10.48 2.37 -5.93
N ILE A 83 10.74 1.47 -4.97
CA ILE A 83 11.43 1.80 -3.72
C ILE A 83 12.84 2.31 -4.01
N THR A 84 13.57 1.63 -4.91
CA THR A 84 14.93 2.01 -5.32
C THR A 84 14.95 3.40 -5.98
N HIS A 85 13.98 3.70 -6.84
CA HIS A 85 13.86 4.99 -7.47
C HIS A 85 13.53 6.09 -6.47
N VAL A 86 12.56 5.87 -5.58
CA VAL A 86 12.15 6.84 -4.54
C VAL A 86 13.30 7.14 -3.57
N MET A 87 14.12 6.15 -3.24
CA MET A 87 15.31 6.32 -2.38
C MET A 87 16.24 7.45 -2.88
N MET A 88 16.37 7.61 -4.20
CA MET A 88 17.21 8.66 -4.78
C MET A 88 16.72 10.08 -4.48
N TYR A 89 15.41 10.24 -4.21
CA TYR A 89 14.79 11.53 -3.96
C TYR A 89 14.42 11.74 -2.48
N ALA A 90 14.12 10.66 -1.75
CA ALA A 90 13.70 10.71 -0.36
C ALA A 90 14.81 10.40 0.65
N GLY A 91 15.96 9.91 0.17
CA GLY A 91 17.14 9.62 0.96
C GLY A 91 17.35 8.13 1.26
N TRP A 92 18.62 7.75 1.34
CA TRP A 92 19.07 6.37 1.55
C TRP A 92 18.45 5.67 2.76
N PRO A 93 18.36 6.29 3.96
CA PRO A 93 17.83 5.60 5.15
C PRO A 93 16.39 5.13 4.99
N LYS A 94 15.53 5.96 4.37
CA LYS A 94 14.13 5.63 4.16
C LYS A 94 13.95 4.51 3.15
N GLY A 95 14.70 4.56 2.04
CA GLY A 95 14.69 3.50 1.05
C GLY A 95 15.18 2.16 1.61
N MET A 96 16.24 2.17 2.43
CA MET A 96 16.74 0.93 3.06
C MET A 96 15.74 0.33 4.03
N ALA A 97 15.07 1.16 4.84
CA ALA A 97 14.03 0.70 5.74
C ALA A 97 12.83 0.11 4.97
N ALA A 98 12.38 0.79 3.92
CA ALA A 98 11.32 0.31 3.04
C ALA A 98 11.67 -1.01 2.33
N MET A 99 12.91 -1.13 1.84
CA MET A 99 13.39 -2.36 1.21
C MET A 99 13.48 -3.52 2.21
N GLY A 100 13.79 -3.24 3.48
CA GLY A 100 13.73 -4.23 4.56
C GLY A 100 12.35 -4.84 4.73
N VAL A 101 11.30 -3.99 4.75
CA VAL A 101 9.90 -4.44 4.82
C VAL A 101 9.52 -5.26 3.58
N ALA A 102 9.90 -4.79 2.38
CA ALA A 102 9.63 -5.50 1.13
C ALA A 102 10.29 -6.89 1.11
N LYS A 103 11.54 -6.98 1.57
CA LYS A 103 12.28 -8.25 1.68
C LYS A 103 11.58 -9.23 2.62
N GLU A 104 11.18 -8.77 3.82
CA GLU A 104 10.50 -9.62 4.80
C GLU A 104 9.20 -10.21 4.23
N LEU A 105 8.39 -9.37 3.57
CA LEU A 105 7.13 -9.80 2.96
C LEU A 105 7.35 -10.80 1.82
N PHE A 106 8.23 -10.47 0.87
CA PHE A 106 8.39 -11.25 -0.37
C PHE A 106 9.20 -12.54 -0.19
N ASP A 107 10.15 -12.57 0.76
CA ASP A 107 10.85 -13.81 1.11
C ASP A 107 9.95 -14.76 1.92
N GLY A 108 9.03 -14.22 2.74
CA GLY A 108 8.06 -15.00 3.51
C GLY A 108 7.05 -15.77 2.64
N ASP A 109 6.69 -15.19 1.49
CA ASP A 109 5.80 -15.83 0.52
C ASP A 109 6.47 -16.94 -0.32
N ALA A 110 7.80 -16.92 -0.47
CA ALA A 110 8.54 -17.96 -1.19
C ALA A 110 8.71 -19.28 -0.38
N ALA A 111 8.32 -19.27 0.90
CA ALA A 111 8.43 -20.42 1.81
C ALA A 111 7.10 -21.16 2.06
N GLN A 112 6.04 -20.85 1.32
CA GLN A 112 4.74 -21.54 1.32
C GLN A 112 4.42 -22.11 -0.06
#